data_AF-A0A150MVJ2-F1
#
_entry.id   AF-A0A150MVJ2-F1
#
_cell.length_a   1.000
_cell.length_b   1.000
_cell.length_c   1.000
_cell.angle_alpha   90.00
_cell.angle_beta   90.00
_cell.angle_gamma   90.00
#
_symmetry.space_group_name_H-M   'P 1'
#
loop_
_entity.id
_entity.type
_entity.pdbx_description
1 polymer ?
#
loop_
_entity_poly.entity_id
_entity_poly.type
_entity_poly.pdbx_seq_one_letter_code
_entity_poly.pdbx_strand_id
1 'polypeptide(L)' 'MSPALAKMWIAITSMVFMFLSVGFIYLSRYKIKMKWLRFLLAFIAYILLIVSGIIIVFVVFSGPTPQ' A
#
# COMPACT_ATOMS: atom_id res chain seq x y z
N MET A 1 -1.66 -22.12 -7.95
CA MET A 1 -2.52 -20.97 -8.32
C MET A 1 -2.28 -20.67 -9.79
N SER A 2 -3.31 -20.30 -10.56
CA SER A 2 -3.07 -19.78 -11.91
C SER A 2 -2.30 -18.46 -11.82
N PRO A 3 -1.41 -18.16 -12.78
CA PRO A 3 -0.68 -16.89 -12.81
C PRO A 3 -1.60 -15.66 -12.74
N ALA A 4 -2.78 -15.75 -13.36
CA ALA A 4 -3.81 -14.70 -13.32
C ALA A 4 -4.38 -14.48 -11.92
N LEU A 5 -4.73 -15.57 -11.21
CA LEU A 5 -5.26 -15.48 -9.85
C LEU A 5 -4.22 -14.92 -8.89
N ALA A 6 -2.94 -15.29 -9.03
CA ALA A 6 -1.86 -14.76 -8.22
C ALA A 6 -1.69 -13.24 -8.39
N LYS A 7 -1.67 -12.74 -9.63
CA LYS A 7 -1.59 -11.30 -9.93
C LYS A 7 -2.77 -10.52 -9.32
N MET A 8 -3.97 -11.10 -9.32
CA MET A 8 -5.15 -10.47 -8.70
C MET A 8 -4.99 -10.30 -7.19
N TRP A 9 -4.58 -11.35 -6.48
CA TRP A 9 -4.35 -11.28 -5.03
C TRP A 9 -3.27 -10.26 -4.67
N ILE A 10 -2.19 -10.18 -5.45
CA ILE A 10 -1.13 -9.18 -5.28
C ILE A 10 -1.69 -7.75 -5.46
N ALA A 11 -2.57 -7.53 -6.45
CA ALA A 11 -3.23 -6.24 -6.65
C ALA A 11 -4.14 -5.87 -5.46
N ILE A 12 -4.91 -6.83 -4.93
CA ILE A 12 -5.75 -6.64 -3.75
C ILE A 12 -4.89 -6.27 -2.53
N THR A 13 -3.75 -6.95 -2.32
CA THR A 13 -2.80 -6.60 -1.26
C THR A 13 -2.32 -5.16 -1.38
N SER A 14 -2.03 -4.70 -2.60
CA SER A 14 -1.62 -3.30 -2.82
C SER A 14 -2.72 -2.30 -2.45
N MET A 15 -3.98 -2.58 -2.80
CA MET A 15 -5.12 -1.73 -2.41
C MET A 15 -5.28 -1.66 -0.88
N VAL A 16 -5.11 -2.77 -0.17
CA VAL A 16 -5.14 -2.79 1.30
C VAL A 16 -4.01 -1.94 1.88
N PHE A 17 -2.80 -2.01 1.30
CA PHE A 17 -1.67 -1.18 1.74
C PHE A 17 -1.93 0.31 1.53
N MET A 18 -2.54 0.71 0.39
CA MET A 18 -2.94 2.10 0.16
C MET A 18 -3.97 2.57 1.19
N PHE A 19 -4.98 1.74 1.47
CA PHE A 19 -6.02 2.06 2.46
C PHE A 19 -5.41 2.25 3.86
N LEU A 20 -4.53 1.35 4.28
CA LEU A 20 -3.81 1.45 5.56
C LEU A 20 -2.92 2.70 5.61
N SER A 21 -2.22 3.01 4.51
CA SER A 21 -1.39 4.21 4.41
C SER A 21 -2.22 5.48 4.65
N VAL A 22 -3.35 5.64 3.96
CA VAL A 22 -4.24 6.81 4.14
C VAL A 22 -4.77 6.86 5.58
N GLY A 23 -5.16 5.71 6.15
CA GLY A 23 -5.58 5.61 7.54
C GLY A 23 -4.50 6.09 8.53
N PHE A 24 -3.26 5.67 8.35
CA PHE A 24 -2.13 6.09 9.19
C PHE A 24 -1.76 7.56 9.00
N ILE A 25 -1.83 8.10 7.78
CA ILE A 25 -1.67 9.55 7.53
C ILE A 25 -2.74 10.32 8.27
N TYR A 26 -4.00 9.88 8.21
CA TYR A 26 -5.11 10.51 8.91
C TYR A 26 -4.89 10.48 10.43
N LEU A 27 -4.55 9.31 11.01
CA LEU A 27 -4.26 9.22 12.45
C LEU A 27 -3.09 10.11 12.87
N SER A 28 -1.98 10.08 12.13
CA SER A 28 -0.80 10.90 12.39
C SER A 28 -1.13 12.39 12.34
N ARG A 29 -1.96 12.83 11.41
CA ARG A 29 -2.28 14.26 11.25
C ARG A 29 -3.29 14.77 12.27
N TYR A 30 -4.33 14.00 12.59
CA TYR A 30 -5.48 14.52 13.32
C TYR A 30 -5.68 13.96 14.73
N LYS A 31 -5.25 12.73 15.02
CA LYS A 31 -5.51 12.08 16.31
C LYS A 31 -4.33 12.14 17.28
N ILE A 32 -3.10 12.12 16.77
CA ILE A 32 -1.91 12.01 17.61
C ILE A 32 -1.32 13.39 17.90
N LYS A 33 -1.12 13.70 19.18
CA LYS A 33 -0.51 14.94 19.67
C LYS A 33 1.00 14.82 19.90
N MET A 34 1.47 13.60 20.20
CA MET A 34 2.89 13.31 20.47
C MET A 34 3.73 13.41 19.18
N LYS A 35 4.70 14.34 19.15
CA LYS A 35 5.50 14.65 17.95
C LYS A 35 6.25 13.44 17.38
N TRP A 36 6.89 12.64 18.24
CA TRP A 36 7.62 11.44 17.81
C TRP A 36 6.71 10.38 17.18
N LEU A 37 5.58 10.07 17.83
CA LEU A 37 4.64 9.06 17.34
C LEU A 37 3.95 9.50 16.04
N ARG A 38 3.67 10.79 15.86
CA ARG A 38 3.20 11.34 14.57
C ARG A 38 4.21 11.08 13.46
N PHE A 39 5.49 11.39 13.72
CA PHE A 39 6.55 11.19 12.74
C PHE A 39 6.68 9.71 12.36
N LEU A 40 6.71 8.81 13.33
CA LEU A 40 6.83 7.37 13.09
C LEU A 40 5.64 6.83 12.25
N LEU A 41 4.41 7.19 12.60
CA LEU A 41 3.23 6.76 11.83
C LEU A 41 3.19 7.35 10.42
N ALA A 42 3.57 8.62 10.27
CA ALA A 42 3.67 9.23 8.95
C ALA A 42 4.75 8.53 8.11
N PHE A 43 5.90 8.22 8.70
CA PHE A 43 6.99 7.51 8.04
C PHE A 43 6.56 6.12 7.56
N ILE A 44 5.92 5.32 8.43
CA ILE A 44 5.37 4.00 8.07
C ILE A 44 4.33 4.14 6.97
N ALA A 45 3.46 5.15 7.05
CA ALA A 45 2.43 5.37 6.03
C ALA A 45 3.02 5.70 4.66
N TYR A 46 4.06 6.53 4.59
CA TYR A 46 4.74 6.83 3.34
C TYR A 46 5.45 5.61 2.76
N ILE A 47 6.05 4.76 3.59
CA ILE A 47 6.62 3.49 3.13
C ILE A 47 5.53 2.60 2.52
N LEU A 48 4.40 2.42 3.19
CA LEU A 48 3.25 1.67 2.67
C LEU A 48 2.74 2.22 1.33
N LEU A 49 2.67 3.55 1.21
CA LEU A 49 2.27 4.22 -0.03
C LEU A 49 3.24 3.87 -1.17
N ILE A 50 4.55 4.03 -0.94
CA ILE A 50 5.58 3.76 -1.95
C ILE A 50 5.57 2.28 -2.36
N VAL A 51 5.52 1.36 -1.38
CA VAL A 51 5.47 -0.08 -1.65
C VAL A 51 4.22 -0.45 -2.45
N SER A 52 3.05 0.11 -2.11
CA SER A 52 1.82 -0.14 -2.88
C SER A 52 1.93 0.35 -4.33
N GLY A 53 2.51 1.54 -4.55
CA GLY A 53 2.75 2.10 -5.87
C GLY A 53 3.68 1.21 -6.70
N ILE A 54 4.78 0.74 -6.09
CA ILE A 54 5.71 -0.20 -6.73
C ILE A 54 5.00 -1.51 -7.12
N ILE A 55 4.22 -2.09 -6.21
CA ILE A 55 3.46 -3.33 -6.48
C ILE A 55 2.50 -3.13 -7.66
N ILE A 56 1.75 -2.02 -7.70
CA ILE A 56 0.81 -1.71 -8.79
C ILE A 56 1.53 -1.56 -10.12
N VAL A 57 2.67 -0.86 -10.15
CA VAL A 57 3.51 -0.75 -11.34
C VAL A 57 3.91 -2.15 -11.82
N PHE A 58 4.47 -2.99 -10.95
CA PHE A 58 4.85 -4.35 -11.34
C PHE A 58 3.67 -5.16 -11.89
N VAL A 59 2.49 -5.09 -11.25
CA VAL A 59 1.31 -5.84 -11.70
C VAL A 59 0.81 -5.35 -13.07
N VAL A 60 0.72 -4.03 -13.28
CA VAL A 60 0.22 -3.43 -14.53
C VAL A 60 1.18 -3.67 -15.69
N PHE A 61 2.48 -3.47 -15.48
CA PHE A 61 3.49 -3.67 -16.54
C PHE A 61 3.73 -5.15 -16.86
N SER A 62 3.38 -6.08 -15.96
CA SER A 62 3.50 -7.52 -16.21
C SER A 62 2.51 -8.07 -17.24
N GLY A 63 1.63 -7.23 -17.81
CA GLY A 63 0.70 -7.59 -18.87
C GLY A 63 -0.34 -8.65 -18.48
N PRO A 64 -1.33 -8.93 -19.35
CA PRO A 64 -2.26 -10.03 -19.13
C PRO A 64 -1.50 -11.36 -19.12
N THR A 65 -1.62 -12.13 -18.04
CA THR A 65 -1.16 -13.52 -18.04
C THR A 65 -2.00 -14.34 -19.01
N PRO A 66 -1.38 -15.14 -19.90
CA PRO A 66 -2.11 -16.16 -20.64
C PRO A 66 -2.85 -17.05 -19.62
N GLN A 67 -4.16 -17.16 -19.80
CA GLN A 67 -5.07 -17.99 -19.01
C GLN A 67 -4.60 -19.45 -18.95
#